data_AF-A0AB35V2G7-F1
#
_entry.id   AF-A0AB35V2G7-F1
#
_cell.length_a   1.000
_cell.length_b   1.000
_cell.length_c   1.000
_cell.angle_alpha   90.00
_cell.angle_beta   90.00
_cell.angle_gamma   90.00
#
_symmetry.space_group_name_H-M   'P 1'
#
loop_
_entity.id
_entity.type
_entity.pdbx_description
1 polymer ?
#
loop_
_entity_poly.entity_id
_entity_poly.type
_entity_poly.pdbx_seq_one_letter_code
_entity_poly.pdbx_strand_id
1 'polypeptide(L)'
;QNCCVSLPRQWHPGLTVVVEWEKDPTPHAYGKWPERPFSDAWNKRMQEHESKNTRHRAVVEVAPYEQLGLVNVHFLPCDQVKVAASPSYHGRPNHPYNYPMKMEEPAVCPAP
;
A
#
# COMPACT_ATOMS: atom_id res chain seq x y z
N GLN A 1 -1.47 -5.44 11.06
CA GLN A 1 -1.41 -6.41 9.95
C GLN A 1 0.06 -6.65 9.67
N ASN A 2 0.55 -7.88 9.81
CA ASN A 2 1.92 -8.22 9.45
C ASN A 2 1.89 -8.81 8.05
N CYS A 3 2.32 -8.04 7.06
CA CYS A 3 2.57 -8.57 5.72
C CYS A 3 3.94 -9.25 5.75
N CYS A 4 3.96 -10.58 5.59
CA CYS A 4 5.20 -11.36 5.50
C CYS A 4 5.38 -11.77 4.04
N VAL A 5 6.52 -11.41 3.45
CA VAL A 5 6.91 -11.85 2.10
C VAL A 5 8.21 -12.62 2.18
N SER A 6 8.29 -13.74 1.47
CA SER A 6 9.52 -14.51 1.33
C SER A 6 10.30 -13.97 0.13
N LEU A 7 11.49 -13.44 0.40
CA LEU A 7 12.40 -12.91 -0.62
C LEU A 7 13.73 -13.67 -0.59
N PRO A 8 14.39 -13.83 -1.74
CA PRO A 8 15.70 -14.48 -1.80
C PRO A 8 16.74 -13.64 -1.06
N ARG A 9 17.73 -14.30 -0.46
CA ARG A 9 18.82 -13.61 0.25
C ARG A 9 19.65 -12.70 -0.69
N GLN A 10 19.83 -13.13 -1.94
CA GLN A 10 20.48 -12.36 -2.99
C GLN A 10 19.43 -11.91 -4.00
N TRP A 11 19.45 -10.63 -4.34
CA TRP A 11 18.59 -10.09 -5.38
C TRP A 11 19.04 -10.57 -6.77
N HIS A 12 18.09 -10.66 -7.71
CA HIS A 12 18.37 -10.89 -9.13
C HIS A 12 17.41 -10.07 -10.02
N PRO A 13 17.81 -9.76 -11.27
CA PRO A 13 16.92 -9.10 -12.23
C PRO A 13 15.62 -9.89 -12.43
N GLY A 14 14.49 -9.17 -12.54
CA GLY A 14 13.16 -9.76 -12.68
C GLY A 14 12.56 -10.35 -11.40
N LEU A 15 13.17 -10.11 -10.22
CA LEU A 15 12.55 -10.48 -8.95
C LEU A 15 11.28 -9.65 -8.72
N THR A 16 10.13 -10.34 -8.67
CA THR A 16 8.81 -9.72 -8.48
C THR A 16 8.08 -10.28 -7.26
N VAL A 17 7.14 -9.50 -6.74
CA VAL A 17 6.16 -9.92 -5.74
C VAL A 17 4.75 -9.59 -6.21
N VAL A 18 3.76 -10.30 -5.67
CA VAL A 18 2.35 -9.94 -5.83
C VAL A 18 1.95 -9.05 -4.66
N VAL A 19 1.40 -7.89 -4.96
CA VAL A 19 0.81 -6.98 -3.97
C VAL A 19 -0.70 -6.93 -4.21
N GLU A 20 -1.46 -7.22 -3.16
CA GLU A 20 -2.92 -7.10 -3.15
C GLU A 20 -3.31 -6.11 -2.05
N TRP A 21 -4.22 -5.19 -2.37
CA TRP A 21 -4.68 -4.17 -1.43
C TRP A 21 -6.13 -3.78 -1.66
N GLU A 22 -6.73 -3.24 -0.60
CA GLU A 22 -8.07 -2.65 -0.63
C GLU A 22 -7.97 -1.13 -0.45
N LYS A 23 -8.72 -0.38 -1.26
CA LYS A 23 -8.80 1.08 -1.21
C LYS A 23 -10.23 1.49 -0.85
N ASP A 24 -10.36 2.14 0.30
CA ASP A 24 -11.59 2.82 0.73
C ASP A 24 -11.71 4.16 -0.04
N PRO A 25 -12.80 4.41 -0.78
CA PRO A 25 -12.99 5.66 -1.51
C PRO A 25 -13.23 6.87 -0.60
N THR A 26 -13.64 6.65 0.65
CA THR A 26 -13.99 7.69 1.62
C THR A 26 -13.38 7.36 3.00
N PRO A 27 -12.05 7.32 3.09
CA PRO A 27 -11.37 6.93 4.32
C PRO A 27 -11.77 7.83 5.48
N HIS A 28 -11.96 7.23 6.65
CA HIS A 28 -12.34 7.92 7.89
C HIS A 28 -13.74 8.56 7.90
N ALA A 29 -14.60 8.30 6.91
CA ALA A 29 -15.99 8.79 6.90
C ALA A 29 -16.75 8.37 8.18
N TYR A 30 -16.41 7.21 8.75
CA TYR A 30 -16.96 6.69 10.00
C TYR A 30 -16.77 7.61 11.20
N GLY A 31 -15.79 8.52 11.18
CA GLY A 31 -15.56 9.48 12.26
C GLY A 31 -16.66 10.54 12.40
N LYS A 32 -17.51 10.71 11.38
CA LYS A 32 -18.64 11.66 11.38
C LYS A 32 -19.99 10.99 11.59
N TRP A 33 -20.01 9.68 11.80
CA TRP A 33 -21.24 8.93 11.93
C TRP A 33 -21.88 9.16 13.31
N PRO A 34 -23.21 9.33 13.39
CA PRO A 34 -23.91 9.54 14.66
C PRO A 34 -23.98 8.26 15.51
N GLU A 35 -23.87 7.08 14.91
CA GLU A 35 -23.91 5.81 15.62
C GLU A 35 -22.70 5.67 16.57
N ARG A 36 -22.94 5.19 17.80
CA ARG A 36 -21.86 4.89 18.75
C ARG A 36 -20.91 3.84 18.13
N PRO A 37 -19.59 4.07 18.13
CA PRO A 37 -18.63 3.09 17.60
C PRO A 37 -18.86 1.69 18.18
N PHE A 38 -18.80 0.68 17.31
CA PHE A 38 -18.99 -0.75 17.63
C PHE A 38 -20.40 -1.16 18.11
N SER A 39 -21.39 -0.28 18.06
CA SER A 39 -22.80 -0.67 18.20
C SER A 39 -23.30 -1.46 17.00
N ASP A 40 -24.42 -2.18 17.13
CA ASP A 40 -24.98 -2.96 16.01
C ASP A 40 -25.28 -2.09 14.79
N ALA A 41 -25.83 -0.89 15.01
CA ALA A 41 -26.09 0.08 13.94
C ALA A 41 -24.80 0.54 13.26
N TRP A 42 -23.76 0.82 14.05
CA TRP A 42 -22.44 1.21 13.53
C TRP A 42 -21.78 0.07 12.74
N ASN A 43 -21.82 -1.16 13.26
CA ASN A 43 -21.26 -2.34 12.60
C ASN A 43 -21.97 -2.64 11.28
N LYS A 44 -23.30 -2.55 11.25
CA LYS A 44 -24.08 -2.69 10.01
C LYS A 44 -23.68 -1.66 8.96
N ARG A 45 -23.54 -0.40 9.37
CA ARG A 45 -23.12 0.68 8.47
C ARG A 45 -21.67 0.55 8.02
N MET A 46 -20.78 0.09 8.89
CA MET A 46 -19.40 -0.24 8.51
C MET A 46 -19.36 -1.31 7.44
N GLN A 47 -20.18 -2.36 7.55
CA GLN A 47 -20.26 -3.41 6.54
C GLN A 47 -20.72 -2.85 5.17
N GLU A 48 -21.73 -1.97 5.16
CA GLU A 48 -22.19 -1.26 3.95
C GLU A 48 -21.14 -0.28 3.38
N HIS A 49 -20.25 0.23 4.23
CA HIS A 49 -19.14 1.09 3.82
C HIS A 49 -18.00 0.28 3.20
N GLU A 50 -17.56 -0.78 3.89
CA GLU A 50 -16.52 -1.70 3.42
C GLU A 50 -16.90 -2.39 2.11
N SER A 51 -18.20 -2.62 1.84
CA SER A 51 -18.65 -3.17 0.56
C SER A 51 -18.37 -2.25 -0.65
N LYS A 52 -18.00 -0.98 -0.41
CA LYS A 52 -17.60 -0.01 -1.45
C LYS A 52 -16.09 0.03 -1.65
N ASN A 53 -15.32 -0.69 -0.85
CA ASN A 53 -13.88 -0.78 -1.03
C ASN A 53 -13.57 -1.43 -2.38
N THR A 54 -12.56 -0.88 -3.05
CA THR A 54 -12.05 -1.46 -4.30
C THR A 54 -10.88 -2.37 -4.01
N ARG A 55 -10.81 -3.50 -4.71
CA ARG A 55 -9.72 -4.48 -4.61
C ARG A 55 -8.78 -4.33 -5.78
N HIS A 56 -7.49 -4.34 -5.49
CA HIS A 56 -6.43 -4.12 -6.45
C HIS A 56 -5.37 -5.20 -6.32
N ARG A 57 -4.69 -5.48 -7.44
CA ARG A 57 -3.63 -6.46 -7.51
C ARG A 57 -2.60 -6.07 -8.55
N ALA A 58 -1.32 -6.15 -8.20
CA ALA A 58 -0.22 -5.90 -9.11
C ALA A 58 0.92 -6.90 -8.91
N VAL A 59 1.60 -7.25 -10.01
CA VAL A 59 2.91 -7.90 -9.98
C VAL A 59 3.95 -6.79 -10.06
N VAL A 60 4.77 -6.66 -9.02
CA VAL A 60 5.65 -5.51 -8.84
C VAL A 60 7.08 -6.00 -8.69
N GLU A 61 8.01 -5.41 -9.44
CA GLU A 61 9.43 -5.67 -9.26
C GLU A 61 9.91 -5.15 -7.90
N VAL A 62 10.76 -5.94 -7.25
CA VAL A 62 11.42 -5.54 -6.01
C VAL A 62 12.67 -4.76 -6.37
N ALA A 63 12.82 -3.56 -5.80
CA ALA A 63 14.02 -2.75 -5.98
C ALA A 63 15.29 -3.56 -5.67
N PRO A 64 16.39 -3.36 -6.42
CA PRO A 64 17.65 -4.00 -6.13
C PRO A 64 18.08 -3.82 -4.67
N TYR A 65 18.54 -4.91 -4.05
CA TYR A 65 19.12 -4.88 -2.71
C TYR A 65 20.34 -5.78 -2.61
N GLU A 66 21.35 -5.30 -1.90
CA GLU A 66 22.54 -6.10 -1.55
C GLU A 66 22.30 -6.89 -0.27
N GLN A 67 21.60 -6.29 0.68
CA GLN A 67 21.24 -6.89 1.96
C GLN A 67 19.73 -6.82 2.16
N LEU A 68 19.15 -7.98 2.47
CA LEU A 68 17.73 -8.08 2.83
C LEU A 68 17.46 -7.32 4.14
N GLY A 69 16.33 -6.61 4.19
CA GLY A 69 15.87 -5.92 5.39
C GLY A 69 14.36 -5.75 5.41
N LEU A 70 13.89 -4.60 5.91
CA LEU A 70 12.46 -4.29 5.99
C LEU A 70 11.86 -4.16 4.60
N VAL A 71 10.69 -4.75 4.43
CA VAL A 71 9.92 -4.63 3.20
C VAL A 71 9.01 -3.41 3.31
N ASN A 72 9.22 -2.47 2.40
CA ASN A 72 8.44 -1.25 2.27
C ASN A 72 7.61 -1.36 0.99
N VAL A 73 6.30 -1.22 1.14
CA VAL A 73 5.36 -1.15 0.02
C VAL A 73 4.88 0.30 -0.07
N HIS A 74 5.18 0.96 -1.18
CA HIS A 74 4.78 2.32 -1.45
C HIS A 74 3.54 2.30 -2.34
N PHE A 75 2.42 2.78 -1.81
CA PHE A 75 1.21 3.05 -2.58
C PHE A 75 1.28 4.49 -3.09
N LEU A 76 1.36 4.64 -4.40
CA LEU A 76 1.48 5.92 -5.10
C LEU A 76 0.13 6.29 -5.73
N PRO A 77 -0.03 7.55 -6.18
CA PRO A 77 -1.16 7.94 -7.02
C PRO A 77 -1.40 7.00 -8.21
N CYS A 78 -2.65 6.92 -8.66
CA CYS A 78 -3.05 6.08 -9.79
C CYS A 78 -2.77 4.61 -9.57
N ASP A 79 -2.91 4.15 -8.32
CA ASP A 79 -2.79 2.76 -7.92
C ASP A 79 -1.44 2.12 -8.32
N GLN A 80 -0.42 2.97 -8.50
CA GLN A 80 0.96 2.53 -8.75
C GLN A 80 1.59 2.04 -7.45
N VAL A 81 2.33 0.94 -7.54
CA VAL A 81 2.99 0.33 -6.38
C VAL A 81 4.47 0.17 -6.63
N LYS A 82 5.29 0.48 -5.62
CA LYS A 82 6.73 0.20 -5.60
C LYS A 82 7.09 -0.59 -4.35
N VAL A 83 7.98 -1.56 -4.48
CA VAL A 83 8.41 -2.42 -3.37
C VAL A 83 9.91 -2.35 -3.20
N ALA A 84 10.36 -2.06 -1.99
CA ALA A 84 11.76 -2.10 -1.61
C ALA A 84 11.97 -3.04 -0.43
N ALA A 85 13.06 -3.81 -0.42
CA ALA A 85 13.45 -4.65 0.70
C ALA A 85 14.88 -4.29 1.10
N SER A 86 15.07 -3.47 2.13
CA SER A 86 16.41 -3.02 2.53
C SER A 86 16.50 -2.71 4.02
N PRO A 87 17.72 -2.70 4.62
CA PRO A 87 17.91 -2.30 6.02
C PRO A 87 17.81 -0.77 6.21
N SER A 88 17.66 0.00 5.13
CA SER A 88 17.46 1.45 5.16
C SER A 88 15.97 1.80 5.18
N TYR A 89 15.67 3.06 5.48
CA TYR A 89 14.30 3.56 5.58
C TYR A 89 14.13 4.90 4.86
N HIS A 90 12.88 5.28 4.61
CA HIS A 90 12.50 6.52 3.94
C HIS A 90 13.24 7.76 4.49
N GLY A 91 13.70 8.62 3.58
CA GLY A 91 14.45 9.83 3.90
C GLY A 91 15.97 9.63 3.97
N ARG A 92 16.46 8.39 3.92
CA ARG A 92 17.91 8.12 3.83
C ARG A 92 18.39 8.05 2.38
N PRO A 93 19.62 8.53 2.08
CA PRO A 93 20.17 8.50 0.74
C PRO A 93 20.19 7.11 0.08
N ASN A 94 20.43 6.06 0.87
CA ASN A 94 20.58 4.69 0.37
C ASN A 94 19.25 3.92 0.31
N HIS A 95 18.11 4.56 0.61
CA HIS A 95 16.81 3.91 0.44
C HIS A 95 16.34 4.06 -1.02
N PRO A 96 15.88 2.99 -1.69
CA PRO A 96 15.57 3.04 -3.13
C PRO A 96 14.50 4.06 -3.52
N TYR A 97 13.55 4.36 -2.63
CA TYR A 97 12.37 5.16 -2.95
C TYR A 97 12.08 6.22 -1.88
N ASN A 98 12.45 7.47 -2.15
CA ASN A 98 12.23 8.60 -1.24
C ASN A 98 11.08 9.51 -1.71
N TYR A 99 9.91 8.92 -1.97
CA TYR A 99 8.73 9.68 -2.39
C TYR A 99 8.19 10.59 -1.26
N PRO A 100 7.62 11.76 -1.57
CA PRO A 100 6.94 12.59 -0.57
C PRO A 100 5.81 11.84 0.15
N MET A 101 5.59 12.10 1.44
CA MET A 101 4.49 11.48 2.19
C MET A 101 3.11 11.98 1.77
N LYS A 102 3.04 13.15 1.13
CA LYS A 102 1.81 13.73 0.58
C LYS A 102 2.00 13.92 -0.90
N MET A 103 1.24 13.18 -1.69
CA MET A 103 1.21 13.27 -3.15
C MET A 103 -0.25 13.41 -3.56
N GLU A 104 -0.55 14.40 -4.40
CA GLU A 104 -1.88 14.55 -4.97
C GLU A 104 -2.06 13.57 -6.13
N GLU A 105 -3.25 12.97 -6.20
CA GLU A 105 -3.61 12.11 -7.32
C GLU A 105 -3.98 13.00 -8.52
N PRO A 106 -3.35 12.79 -9.70
CA PRO A 106 -3.67 13.59 -10.86
C PRO A 106 -5.12 13.35 -11.29
N ALA A 107 -5.74 14.35 -11.91
CA ALA A 107 -7.14 14.26 -12.37
C ALA A 107 -7.36 13.13 -13.39
N VAL A 108 -6.32 12.75 -14.13
CA VAL A 108 -6.33 11.65 -15.08
C VAL A 108 -5.11 10.78 -14.84
N CYS A 109 -5.35 9.50 -14.61
CA CYS A 109 -4.28 8.52 -14.49
C CYS A 109 -3.77 8.09 -15.86
N PRO A 110 -2.44 7.91 -16.03
CA PRO A 110 -1.91 7.36 -17.26
C PRO A 110 -2.47 5.96 -17.49
N ALA A 111 -2.63 5.59 -18.76
CA ALA A 111 -3.03 4.24 -19.11
C ALA A 111 -1.96 3.23 -18.62
N PRO A 112 -2.38 2.02 -18.18
CA PRO A 112 -1.47 0.98 -17.70
C PRO A 112 -0.38 0.60 -18.72
#